data_AF-A0AA42CJQ4-F1
#
_entry.id   AF-A0AA42CJQ4-F1
#
_cell.length_a   1.000
_cell.length_b   1.000
_cell.length_c   1.000
_cell.angle_alpha   90.00
_cell.angle_beta   90.00
_cell.angle_gamma   90.00
#
_symmetry.space_group_name_H-M   'P 1'
#
loop_
_entity.id
_entity.type
_entity.pdbx_description
1 polymer ?
#
loop_
_entity_poly.entity_id
_entity_poly.type
_entity_poly.pdbx_seq_one_letter_code
_entity_poly.pdbx_strand_id
1 'polypeptide(L)'
;MPRLNASSQVSRGRDCLECGAAYQTDKQTSQFCSAACRRAYNNRRQTRGAELYDLFMAHRFDRSAARALRVLSMLNRLASMYREEDRRERGSRRSWTPPEVVAERAPHLRAIVLLKRGAR
;
A
#
# COMPACT_ATOMS: atom_id res chain seq x y z
N MET A 1 15.61 13.83 46.65
CA MET A 1 14.98 14.30 45.40
C MET A 1 14.68 13.09 44.50
N PRO A 2 13.52 12.44 44.56
CA PRO A 2 13.20 11.35 43.65
C PRO A 2 12.69 11.92 42.32
N ARG A 3 13.31 11.52 41.21
CA ARG A 3 12.85 11.87 39.86
C ARG A 3 11.62 11.03 39.51
N LEU A 4 10.45 11.64 39.56
CA LEU A 4 9.24 11.11 38.92
C LEU A 4 9.34 11.41 37.42
N ASN A 5 9.62 10.40 36.61
CA ASN A 5 9.41 10.47 35.15
C ASN A 5 8.62 9.23 34.73
N ALA A 6 7.36 9.18 35.14
CA ALA A 6 6.37 8.29 34.55
C ALA A 6 5.82 8.98 33.29
N SER A 7 6.53 8.84 32.17
CA SER A 7 5.97 9.16 30.86
C SER A 7 4.85 8.15 30.58
N SER A 8 3.62 8.53 30.90
CA SER A 8 2.41 7.78 30.61
C SER A 8 2.25 7.62 29.10
N GLN A 9 2.81 6.56 28.54
CA GLN A 9 2.60 6.20 27.14
C GLN A 9 1.13 5.85 26.95
N VAL A 10 0.40 6.72 26.26
CA VAL A 10 -0.98 6.45 25.83
C VAL A 10 -0.94 5.36 24.76
N SER A 11 -1.09 4.10 25.17
CA SER A 11 -1.27 2.99 24.24
C SER A 11 -2.60 3.16 23.53
N ARG A 12 -2.57 3.30 22.19
CA ARG A 12 -3.79 3.37 21.39
C ARG A 12 -4.13 1.98 20.89
N GLY A 13 -5.38 1.55 21.13
CA GLY A 13 -5.92 0.35 20.51
C GLY A 13 -6.03 0.53 19.00
N ARG A 14 -5.56 -0.46 18.23
CA ARG A 14 -5.63 -0.49 16.76
C ARG A 14 -5.87 -1.91 16.28
N ASP A 15 -6.44 -2.04 15.09
CA ASP A 15 -6.60 -3.33 14.44
C ASP A 15 -5.44 -3.63 13.50
N CYS A 16 -4.92 -4.86 13.56
CA CYS A 16 -3.85 -5.32 12.69
C CYS A 16 -4.34 -5.43 11.25
N LEU A 17 -3.63 -4.81 10.30
CA LEU A 17 -4.00 -4.90 8.89
C LEU A 17 -3.91 -6.34 8.35
N GLU A 18 -3.05 -7.19 8.89
CA GLU A 18 -2.87 -8.57 8.39
C GLU A 18 -3.79 -9.62 9.01
N CYS A 19 -3.96 -9.64 10.34
CA CYS A 19 -4.81 -10.63 11.01
C CYS A 19 -6.15 -10.07 11.52
N GLY A 20 -6.29 -8.75 11.67
CA GLY A 20 -7.51 -8.11 12.14
C GLY A 20 -7.63 -8.06 13.67
N ALA A 21 -6.71 -8.68 14.40
CA ALA A 21 -6.70 -8.62 15.85
C ALA A 21 -6.41 -7.21 16.36
N ALA A 22 -7.14 -6.80 17.41
CA ALA A 22 -6.84 -5.60 18.16
C ALA A 22 -5.48 -5.74 18.88
N TYR A 23 -4.67 -4.69 18.88
CA TYR A 23 -3.39 -4.63 19.57
C TYR A 23 -3.12 -3.22 20.10
N GLN A 24 -2.24 -3.15 21.09
CA GLN A 24 -1.82 -1.90 21.70
C GLN A 24 -0.47 -1.47 21.15
N THR A 25 -0.31 -0.16 20.91
CA THR A 25 0.93 0.42 20.42
C THR A 25 1.08 1.86 20.88
N ASP A 26 2.31 2.26 21.16
CA ASP A 26 2.71 3.65 21.39
C ASP A 26 2.96 4.39 20.05
N LYS A 27 3.40 3.65 19.02
CA LYS A 27 3.69 4.18 17.68
C LYS A 27 2.45 4.50 16.87
N GLN A 28 2.29 5.77 16.49
CA GLN A 28 1.19 6.25 15.64
C GLN A 28 1.24 5.70 14.19
N THR A 29 2.37 5.17 13.75
CA THR A 29 2.52 4.59 12.41
C THR A 29 2.41 3.07 12.40
N SER A 30 2.23 2.42 13.57
CA SER A 30 2.11 0.96 13.62
C SER A 30 0.82 0.50 12.96
N GLN A 31 0.94 -0.55 12.15
CA GLN A 31 -0.13 -1.15 11.34
C GLN A 31 -0.31 -2.65 11.60
N PHE A 32 0.59 -3.27 12.39
CA PHE A 32 0.63 -4.71 12.59
C PHE A 32 0.90 -5.04 14.04
N CYS A 33 0.22 -6.06 14.56
CA CYS A 33 0.44 -6.54 15.94
C CYS A 33 1.79 -7.25 16.12
N SER A 34 2.40 -7.75 15.03
CA SER A 34 3.66 -8.51 15.11
C SER A 34 4.50 -8.37 13.83
N ALA A 35 5.79 -8.74 13.95
CA ALA A 35 6.69 -8.85 12.81
C ALA A 35 6.23 -9.91 11.79
N ALA A 36 5.61 -11.00 12.27
CA ALA A 36 5.07 -12.05 11.41
C ALA A 36 3.93 -11.52 10.52
N CYS A 37 2.97 -10.80 11.11
CA CYS A 37 1.88 -10.15 10.37
C CYS A 37 2.40 -9.15 9.32
N ARG A 38 3.40 -8.34 9.69
CA ARG A 38 4.05 -7.40 8.76
C ARG A 38 4.72 -8.13 7.59
N ARG A 39 5.42 -9.23 7.87
CA ARG A 39 6.10 -10.04 6.84
C ARG A 39 5.10 -10.69 5.89
N ALA A 40 4.05 -11.31 6.41
CA ALA A 40 3.00 -11.91 5.59
C ALA A 40 2.35 -10.89 4.65
N TYR A 41 2.01 -9.70 5.17
CA TYR A 41 1.50 -8.59 4.36
C TYR A 41 2.47 -8.17 3.26
N ASN A 42 3.75 -7.98 3.58
CA ASN A 42 4.76 -7.54 2.62
C ASN A 42 5.06 -8.61 1.55
N ASN A 43 5.14 -9.87 1.93
CA ASN A 43 5.36 -10.98 1.00
C ASN A 43 4.20 -11.09 0.00
N ARG A 44 2.95 -10.99 0.48
CA ARG A 44 1.76 -10.97 -0.39
C ARG A 44 1.84 -9.83 -1.42
N ARG A 45 2.24 -8.63 -0.98
CA ARG A 45 2.43 -7.49 -1.88
C ARG A 45 3.59 -7.69 -2.85
N GLN A 46 4.66 -8.37 -2.45
CA GLN A 46 5.80 -8.66 -3.30
C GLN A 46 5.40 -9.59 -4.45
N THR A 47 4.74 -10.71 -4.15
CA THR A 47 4.26 -11.67 -5.15
C THR A 47 3.29 -11.01 -6.12
N ARG A 48 2.25 -10.35 -5.59
CA ARG A 48 1.26 -9.64 -6.41
C ARG A 48 1.88 -8.49 -7.23
N GLY A 49 2.90 -7.86 -6.67
CA GLY A 49 3.64 -6.77 -7.32
C GLY A 49 4.42 -7.23 -8.54
N ALA A 50 4.99 -8.43 -8.53
CA ALA A 50 5.71 -8.99 -9.67
C ALA A 50 4.77 -9.16 -10.88
N GLU A 51 3.60 -9.77 -10.68
CA GLU A 51 2.61 -9.97 -11.75
C GLU A 51 2.07 -8.64 -12.31
N LEU A 52 1.81 -7.67 -11.43
CA LEU A 52 1.39 -6.31 -11.84
C LEU A 52 2.50 -5.57 -12.59
N TYR A 53 3.76 -5.76 -12.22
CA TYR A 53 4.90 -5.07 -12.82
C TYR A 53 5.03 -5.42 -14.29
N ASP A 54 5.05 -6.72 -14.63
CA ASP A 54 5.23 -7.16 -16.02
C ASP A 54 4.10 -6.65 -16.92
N LEU A 55 2.85 -6.77 -16.46
CA LEU A 55 1.70 -6.25 -17.19
C LEU A 55 1.74 -4.72 -17.32
N PHE A 56 2.15 -3.99 -16.29
CA PHE A 56 2.26 -2.54 -16.35
C PHE A 56 3.37 -2.08 -17.30
N MET A 57 4.51 -2.78 -17.30
CA MET A 57 5.63 -2.51 -18.21
C MET A 57 5.23 -2.78 -19.66
N ALA A 58 4.56 -3.91 -19.94
CA ALA A 58 4.00 -4.21 -21.24
C ALA A 58 3.00 -3.12 -21.67
N HIS A 59 2.07 -2.73 -20.79
CA HIS A 59 1.12 -1.66 -21.06
C HIS A 59 1.79 -0.33 -21.42
N ARG A 60 2.88 0.01 -20.73
CA ARG A 60 3.56 1.31 -20.87
C ARG A 60 4.49 1.37 -22.08
N PHE A 61 5.19 0.28 -22.39
CA PHE A 61 6.31 0.27 -23.34
C PHE A 61 6.09 -0.61 -24.57
N ASP A 62 5.21 -1.61 -24.52
CA ASP A 62 4.81 -2.42 -25.68
C ASP A 62 3.33 -2.18 -26.02
N ARG A 63 3.04 -0.98 -26.55
CA ARG A 63 1.66 -0.54 -26.78
C ARG A 63 0.91 -1.39 -27.80
N SER A 64 1.60 -1.92 -28.82
CA SER A 64 1.00 -2.79 -29.83
C SER A 64 0.55 -4.11 -29.23
N ALA A 65 1.44 -4.81 -28.52
CA ALA A 65 1.07 -6.08 -27.88
C ALA A 65 0.05 -5.84 -26.77
N ALA A 66 0.23 -4.77 -25.98
CA ALA A 66 -0.70 -4.43 -24.90
C ALA A 66 -2.13 -4.18 -25.39
N ARG A 67 -2.28 -3.57 -26.57
CA ARG A 67 -3.60 -3.38 -27.20
C ARG A 67 -4.17 -4.69 -27.70
N ALA A 68 -3.38 -5.49 -28.42
CA ALA A 68 -3.81 -6.78 -28.96
C ALA A 68 -4.27 -7.75 -27.85
N LEU A 69 -3.54 -7.77 -26.74
CA LEU A 69 -3.80 -8.66 -25.60
C LEU A 69 -4.71 -8.05 -24.53
N ARG A 70 -5.16 -6.79 -24.70
CA ARG A 70 -5.98 -6.06 -23.72
C ARG A 70 -5.36 -6.07 -22.31
N VAL A 71 -4.06 -5.77 -22.22
CA VAL A 71 -3.28 -5.84 -20.97
C VAL A 71 -3.88 -5.00 -19.83
N LEU A 72 -4.47 -3.84 -20.14
CA LEU A 72 -5.15 -3.03 -19.11
C LEU A 72 -6.36 -3.77 -18.50
N SER A 73 -7.11 -4.53 -19.31
CA SER A 73 -8.19 -5.38 -18.81
C SER A 73 -7.66 -6.52 -17.95
N MET A 74 -6.51 -7.12 -18.32
CA MET A 74 -5.84 -8.14 -17.50
C MET A 74 -5.40 -7.58 -16.15
N LEU A 75 -4.76 -6.40 -16.13
CA LEU A 75 -4.38 -5.68 -14.90
C LEU A 75 -5.57 -5.45 -13.96
N ASN A 76 -6.68 -4.93 -14.50
CA ASN A 76 -7.88 -4.66 -13.72
C ASN A 76 -8.53 -5.96 -13.20
N ARG A 77 -8.52 -7.02 -14.00
CA ARG A 77 -9.03 -8.33 -13.60
C ARG A 77 -8.18 -8.93 -12.47
N LEU A 78 -6.86 -8.86 -12.60
CA LEU A 78 -5.91 -9.34 -11.60
C LEU A 78 -6.08 -8.59 -10.26
N ALA A 79 -6.17 -7.26 -10.30
CA ALA A 79 -6.45 -6.46 -9.10
C ALA A 79 -7.80 -6.81 -8.45
N SER A 80 -8.82 -7.09 -9.26
CA SER A 80 -10.13 -7.54 -8.76
C SER A 80 -10.04 -8.91 -8.08
N MET A 81 -9.28 -9.85 -8.64
CA MET A 81 -9.06 -11.17 -8.06
C MET A 81 -8.36 -11.09 -6.71
N TYR A 82 -7.31 -10.27 -6.59
CA TYR A 82 -6.65 -10.04 -5.30
C TYR A 82 -7.59 -9.44 -4.26
N ARG A 83 -8.45 -8.50 -4.68
CA ARG A 83 -9.43 -7.90 -3.78
C ARG A 83 -10.42 -8.96 -3.28
N GLU A 84 -10.87 -9.86 -4.15
CA GLU A 84 -11.78 -10.94 -3.78
C GLU A 84 -11.11 -11.98 -2.86
N GLU A 85 -9.85 -12.31 -3.10
CA GLU A 85 -9.03 -13.12 -2.18
C GLU A 85 -8.95 -12.46 -0.80
N ASP A 86 -8.65 -11.16 -0.71
CA ASP A 86 -8.62 -10.45 0.56
C ASP A 86 -10.00 -10.39 1.25
N ARG A 87 -11.10 -10.38 0.48
CA ARG A 87 -12.45 -10.49 1.06
C ARG A 87 -12.65 -11.85 1.73
N ARG A 88 -12.32 -12.92 1.01
CA ARG A 88 -12.49 -14.31 1.47
C ARG A 88 -11.61 -14.65 2.66
N GLU A 89 -10.33 -14.28 2.61
CA GLU A 89 -9.34 -14.70 3.61
C GLU A 89 -9.17 -13.69 4.75
N ARG A 90 -9.44 -12.41 4.49
CA ARG A 90 -9.03 -11.31 5.36
C ARG A 90 -10.15 -10.32 5.68
N GLY A 91 -11.41 -10.69 5.49
CA GLY A 91 -12.53 -9.82 5.86
C GLY A 91 -12.45 -8.44 5.19
N SER A 92 -12.03 -8.40 3.92
CA SER A 92 -11.98 -7.19 3.10
C SER A 92 -10.95 -6.13 3.54
N ARG A 93 -10.01 -6.48 4.43
CA ARG A 93 -8.92 -5.58 4.83
C ARG A 93 -8.06 -5.19 3.63
N ARG A 94 -7.52 -3.98 3.65
CA ARG A 94 -6.75 -3.42 2.52
C ARG A 94 -5.38 -4.10 2.42
N SER A 95 -4.99 -4.52 1.21
CA SER A 95 -3.68 -5.10 0.90
C SER A 95 -2.68 -4.14 0.23
N TRP A 96 -3.07 -2.89 0.04
CA TRP A 96 -2.23 -1.83 -0.53
C TRP A 96 -1.99 -0.69 0.45
N THR A 97 -0.91 0.05 0.19
CA THR A 97 -0.57 1.27 0.92
C THR A 97 -1.42 2.43 0.38
N PRO A 98 -1.93 3.34 1.25
CA PRO A 98 -2.60 4.56 0.79
C PRO A 98 -1.71 5.36 -0.16
N PRO A 99 -2.27 5.99 -1.21
CA PRO A 99 -1.50 6.77 -2.17
C PRO A 99 -0.76 7.94 -1.53
N GLU A 100 -1.30 8.55 -0.46
CA GLU A 100 -0.67 9.65 0.27
C GLU A 100 0.67 9.21 0.88
N VAL A 101 0.69 8.03 1.52
CA VAL A 101 1.89 7.44 2.11
C VAL A 101 2.91 7.06 1.04
N VAL A 102 2.47 6.63 -0.15
CA VAL A 102 3.38 6.37 -1.28
C VAL A 102 4.00 7.68 -1.78
N ALA A 103 3.18 8.72 -1.93
CA ALA A 103 3.63 10.03 -2.40
C ALA A 103 4.58 10.73 -1.41
N GLU A 104 4.40 10.53 -0.10
CA GLU A 104 5.33 10.99 0.94
C GLU A 104 6.69 10.27 0.86
N ARG A 105 6.68 8.95 0.61
CA ARG A 105 7.90 8.14 0.51
C ARG A 105 8.67 8.36 -0.79
N ALA A 106 7.98 8.73 -1.87
CA ALA A 106 8.57 8.99 -3.17
C ALA A 106 8.08 10.35 -3.75
N PRO A 107 8.53 11.48 -3.18
CA PRO A 107 8.03 12.80 -3.59
C PRO A 107 8.27 13.12 -5.07
N HIS A 108 9.33 12.56 -5.66
CA HIS A 108 9.71 12.76 -7.06
C HIS A 108 8.70 12.16 -8.07
N LEU A 109 7.73 11.35 -7.61
CA LEU A 109 6.66 10.82 -8.48
C LEU A 109 5.50 11.81 -8.67
N ARG A 110 5.45 12.92 -7.90
CA ARG A 110 4.39 13.93 -8.04
C ARG A 110 4.56 14.72 -9.34
N ALA A 111 3.44 15.05 -9.98
CA ALA A 111 3.44 15.88 -11.19
C ALA A 111 4.06 17.26 -10.90
N ILE A 112 4.95 17.72 -11.79
CA ILE A 112 5.48 19.09 -11.76
C ILE A 112 4.46 19.97 -12.49
N VAL A 113 3.77 20.84 -11.75
CA VAL A 113 2.87 21.84 -12.34
C VAL A 113 3.71 23.03 -12.80
N LEU A 114 3.94 23.15 -14.10
CA LEU A 114 4.55 24.34 -14.69
C LEU A 114 3.49 25.44 -14.77
N LEU A 115 3.52 26.41 -13.86
CA LEU A 115 2.73 27.63 -13.98
C LEU A 115 3.23 28.40 -15.21
N LYS A 116 2.41 28.53 -16.26
CA LYS A 116 2.68 29.45 -17.36
C LYS A 116 2.78 30.86 -16.77
N ARG A 117 3.99 31.43 -16.73
CA ARG A 117 4.17 32.86 -16.54
C ARG A 117 3.56 33.54 -17.77
N GLY A 118 2.51 34.32 -17.56
CA GLY A 118 1.86 35.08 -18.63
C GLY A 118 2.88 35.92 -19.38
N ALA A 119 2.89 35.80 -20.71
CA ALA A 119 3.56 36.75 -21.58
C ALA A 119 2.89 38.13 -21.35
N ARG A 120 3.71 39.12 -21.02
CA ARG A 120 3.31 40.53 -21.10
C ARG A 120 3.41 40.99 -22.55
#